data_AF-A0A537Q7L5-F1
#
_entry.id   AF-A0A537Q7L5-F1
#
_cell.length_a   1.000
_cell.length_b   1.000
_cell.length_c   1.000
_cell.angle_alpha   90.00
_cell.angle_beta   90.00
_cell.angle_gamma   90.00
#
_symmetry.space_group_name_H-M   'P 1'
#
loop_
_entity.id
_entity.type
_entity.pdbx_description
1 polymer ?
#
loop_
_entity_poly.entity_id
_entity_poly.type
_entity_poly.pdbx_seq_one_letter_code
_entity_poly.pdbx_strand_id
1 'polypeptide(L)'
;MAERTGNLLLPVSITRVWVIEILSHGMLYRFERDPAGLWFHHVGQHVHAPSSFVHQADPKLASLIEAELAGLDRLPIVRIVARHPDEAALAGTGLEHPTTILMLYGRDTAGPVGRVELGNTAADSPDRYVRIQQSDALVIVPDDAARHLAILRQLAGTPS
;
A
#
# COMPACT_ATOMS: atom_id res chain seq x y z
N MET A 1 8.89 10.99 14.57
CA MET A 1 8.39 9.61 14.49
C MET A 1 9.57 8.69 14.23
N ALA A 2 9.70 7.57 14.94
CA ALA A 2 10.79 6.63 14.67
C ALA A 2 10.51 5.93 13.34
N GLU A 3 11.34 6.21 12.33
CA GLU A 3 11.34 5.51 11.04
C GLU A 3 11.50 4.00 11.28
N ARG A 4 10.69 3.21 10.57
CA ARG A 4 10.87 1.76 10.52
C ARG A 4 12.22 1.46 9.85
N THR A 5 12.89 0.39 10.28
CA THR A 5 14.18 -0.03 9.71
C THR A 5 14.13 0.03 8.18
N GLY A 6 15.03 0.80 7.55
CA GLY A 6 15.03 1.13 6.11
C GLY A 6 15.30 -0.04 5.15
N ASN A 7 15.03 -1.27 5.58
CA ASN A 7 15.23 -2.52 4.85
C ASN A 7 13.90 -3.19 4.48
N LEU A 8 12.75 -2.55 4.76
CA LEU A 8 11.41 -3.09 4.50
C LEU A 8 10.65 -2.18 3.53
N LEU A 9 9.74 -2.78 2.76
CA LEU A 9 8.92 -2.08 1.77
C LEU A 9 8.05 -0.99 2.42
N LEU A 10 7.31 -1.32 3.48
CA LEU A 10 6.45 -0.35 4.13
C LEU A 10 7.27 0.59 5.03
N PRO A 11 7.15 1.93 4.86
CA PRO A 11 7.87 2.92 5.67
C PRO A 11 7.31 3.03 7.10
N VAL A 12 6.12 2.48 7.35
CA VAL A 12 5.44 2.44 8.64
C VAL A 12 4.91 1.02 8.86
N SER A 13 4.98 0.53 10.10
CA SER A 13 4.43 -0.79 10.41
C SER A 13 2.92 -0.81 10.20
N ILE A 14 2.41 -1.89 9.60
CA ILE A 14 0.98 -2.14 9.43
C ILE A 14 0.18 -2.03 10.74
N THR A 15 0.80 -2.35 11.87
CA THR A 15 0.19 -2.23 13.22
C THR A 15 -0.19 -0.79 13.61
N ARG A 16 0.43 0.21 12.99
CA ARG A 16 0.16 1.65 13.20
C ARG A 16 -0.74 2.24 12.12
N VAL A 17 -1.03 1.45 11.09
CA VAL A 17 -1.88 1.87 9.97
C VAL A 17 -3.32 1.48 10.30
N TRP A 18 -4.22 2.42 10.10
CA TRP A 18 -5.66 2.22 10.30
C TRP A 18 -6.42 2.15 8.99
N VAL A 19 -5.87 2.78 7.96
CA VAL A 19 -6.42 2.82 6.61
C VAL A 19 -5.30 2.66 5.60
N ILE A 20 -5.56 1.86 4.57
CA ILE A 20 -4.72 1.77 3.38
C ILE A 20 -5.56 2.09 2.16
N GLU A 21 -5.06 2.99 1.34
CA GLU A 21 -5.57 3.24 0.01
C GLU A 21 -4.59 2.69 -1.03
N ILE A 22 -5.12 1.90 -1.95
CA ILE A 22 -4.40 1.36 -3.09
C ILE A 22 -5.02 2.01 -4.33
N LEU A 23 -4.31 2.95 -4.94
CA LEU A 23 -4.66 3.47 -6.25
C LEU A 23 -3.94 2.61 -7.29
N SER A 24 -4.69 1.90 -8.13
CA SER A 24 -4.11 1.01 -9.14
C SER A 24 -4.90 1.14 -10.44
N HIS A 25 -4.22 1.47 -11.54
CA HIS A 25 -4.86 1.66 -12.86
C HIS A 25 -6.11 2.57 -12.83
N GLY A 26 -6.07 3.65 -12.03
CA GLY A 26 -7.18 4.59 -11.89
C GLY A 26 -8.32 4.15 -10.96
N MET A 27 -8.25 2.95 -10.38
CA MET A 27 -9.20 2.45 -9.40
C MET A 27 -8.65 2.61 -7.99
N LEU A 28 -9.47 3.13 -7.08
CA LEU A 28 -9.14 3.28 -5.66
C LEU A 28 -9.76 2.13 -4.86
N TYR A 29 -8.92 1.38 -4.15
CA TYR A 29 -9.34 0.37 -3.18
C TYR A 29 -8.96 0.84 -1.78
N ARG A 30 -9.93 0.93 -0.87
CA ARG A 30 -9.69 1.40 0.49
C ARG A 30 -9.97 0.29 1.49
N PHE A 31 -8.96 -0.06 2.27
CA PHE A 31 -9.07 -0.96 3.41
C PHE A 31 -9.00 -0.15 4.69
N GLU A 32 -9.85 -0.46 5.65
CA GLU A 32 -9.95 0.26 6.91
C GLU A 32 -10.16 -0.71 8.06
N ARG A 33 -9.66 -0.35 9.24
CA ARG A 33 -9.96 -1.07 10.48
C ARG A 33 -11.26 -0.57 11.09
N ASP A 34 -12.14 -1.49 11.43
CA ASP A 34 -13.32 -1.21 12.25
C ASP A 34 -12.92 -0.86 13.71
N PRO A 35 -13.86 -0.46 14.58
CA PRO A 35 -13.54 -0.16 15.98
C PRO A 35 -12.94 -1.34 16.78
N ALA A 36 -13.16 -2.58 16.35
CA ALA A 36 -12.54 -3.77 16.94
C ALA A 36 -11.13 -4.04 16.39
N GLY A 37 -10.67 -3.25 15.41
CA GLY A 37 -9.36 -3.35 14.79
C GLY A 37 -9.31 -4.35 13.62
N LEU A 38 -10.44 -4.86 13.16
CA LEU A 38 -10.52 -5.80 12.06
C LEU A 38 -10.56 -5.08 10.71
N TRP A 39 -9.79 -5.55 9.74
CA TRP A 39 -9.79 -4.97 8.40
C TRP A 39 -11.04 -5.32 7.61
N PHE A 40 -11.56 -4.34 6.88
CA PHE A 40 -12.59 -4.53 5.87
C PHE A 40 -12.30 -3.67 4.65
N HIS A 41 -12.85 -4.05 3.50
CA HIS A 41 -12.87 -3.20 2.33
C HIS A 41 -14.02 -2.18 2.47
N HIS A 42 -13.68 -0.90 2.39
CA HIS A 42 -14.64 0.18 2.53
C HIS A 42 -15.37 0.45 1.21
N VAL A 43 -16.69 0.22 1.17
CA VAL A 43 -17.56 0.43 0.00
C VAL A 43 -18.46 1.64 0.25
N GLY A 44 -18.27 2.76 -0.47
CA GLY A 44 -19.11 3.96 -0.32
C GLY A 44 -18.48 5.27 -0.83
N GLN A 45 -19.25 6.36 -0.87
CA GLN A 45 -18.77 7.68 -1.31
C GLN A 45 -17.71 8.25 -0.36
N HIS A 46 -16.60 8.72 -0.94
CA HIS A 46 -15.49 9.35 -0.24
C HIS A 46 -15.84 10.78 0.17
N VAL A 47 -16.43 10.94 1.34
CA VAL A 47 -16.35 12.20 2.09
C VAL A 47 -15.43 11.94 3.26
N HIS A 48 -14.32 12.68 3.37
CA HIS A 48 -13.44 12.68 4.55
C HIS A 48 -14.13 13.35 5.76
N ALA A 49 -15.42 13.07 5.97
CA ALA A 49 -16.12 13.34 7.20
C ALA A 49 -15.87 12.15 8.15
N PRO A 50 -15.83 12.36 9.47
CA PRO A 50 -15.81 11.26 10.42
C PRO A 50 -17.05 10.40 10.16
N SER A 51 -16.83 9.23 9.55
CA SER A 51 -17.91 8.30 9.22
C SER A 51 -18.49 7.77 10.52
N SER A 52 -19.81 7.64 10.56
CA SER A 52 -20.45 6.81 11.57
C SER A 52 -19.93 5.38 11.37
N PHE A 53 -19.39 4.78 12.44
CA PHE A 53 -18.85 3.42 12.46
C PHE A 53 -19.96 2.36 12.25
N VAL A 54 -20.58 2.34 11.05
CA VAL A 54 -21.73 1.48 10.71
C VAL A 54 -21.27 0.18 10.04
N HIS A 55 -20.00 0.08 9.64
CA HIS A 55 -19.47 -1.12 9.00
C HIS A 55 -18.71 -1.98 10.01
N GLN A 56 -19.19 -3.22 10.20
CA GLN A 56 -18.50 -4.27 10.94
C GLN A 56 -17.81 -5.18 9.93
N ALA A 57 -16.53 -5.51 10.16
CA ALA A 57 -15.80 -6.40 9.26
C ALA A 57 -16.36 -7.83 9.31
N ASP A 58 -16.49 -8.50 8.15
CA ASP A 58 -16.65 -9.97 8.12
C ASP A 58 -15.35 -10.60 8.65
N PRO A 59 -15.37 -11.37 9.75
CA PRO A 59 -14.17 -11.97 10.33
C PRO A 59 -13.37 -12.84 9.35
N LYS A 60 -14.03 -13.50 8.39
CA LYS A 60 -13.36 -14.35 7.40
C LYS A 60 -12.56 -13.49 6.40
N LEU A 61 -13.19 -12.47 5.83
CA LEU A 61 -12.52 -11.55 4.92
C LEU A 61 -11.44 -10.74 5.64
N ALA A 62 -11.72 -10.29 6.88
CA ALA A 62 -10.76 -9.57 7.70
C ALA A 62 -9.48 -10.36 7.94
N SER A 63 -9.59 -11.67 8.20
CA SER A 63 -8.43 -12.54 8.39
C SER A 63 -7.58 -12.68 7.12
N LEU A 64 -8.22 -12.73 5.95
CA LEU A 64 -7.52 -12.78 4.66
C LEU A 64 -6.83 -11.45 4.36
N ILE A 65 -7.53 -10.33 4.57
CA ILE A 65 -6.95 -8.99 4.37
C ILE A 65 -5.75 -8.77 5.30
N GLU A 66 -5.88 -9.10 6.60
CA GLU A 66 -4.79 -8.97 7.57
C GLU A 66 -3.58 -9.83 7.16
N ALA A 67 -3.80 -11.05 6.64
CA ALA A 67 -2.70 -11.92 6.19
C ALA A 67 -1.92 -11.30 5.02
N GLU A 68 -2.61 -10.74 4.02
CA GLU A 68 -1.98 -10.11 2.87
C GLU A 68 -1.25 -8.81 3.26
N LEU A 69 -1.85 -8.00 4.13
CA LEU A 69 -1.23 -6.78 4.67
C LEU A 69 -0.01 -7.08 5.54
N ALA A 70 -0.07 -8.14 6.36
CA ALA A 70 1.08 -8.62 7.13
C ALA A 70 2.19 -9.18 6.22
N GLY A 71 1.82 -9.76 5.07
CA GLY A 71 2.75 -10.13 4.00
C GLY A 71 3.53 -8.91 3.51
N LEU A 72 2.82 -7.86 3.07
CA LEU A 72 3.43 -6.59 2.64
C LEU A 72 4.31 -5.96 3.72
N ASP A 73 3.88 -5.97 4.98
CA ASP A 73 4.64 -5.40 6.10
C ASP A 73 6.02 -6.04 6.25
N ARG A 74 6.13 -7.34 5.98
CA ARG A 74 7.36 -8.12 6.14
C ARG A 74 8.25 -8.13 4.91
N LEU A 75 7.80 -7.57 3.78
CA LEU A 75 8.57 -7.64 2.54
C LEU A 75 9.88 -6.85 2.66
N PRO A 76 11.03 -7.50 2.39
CA PRO A 76 12.31 -6.84 2.41
C PRO A 76 12.52 -6.00 1.14
N ILE A 77 13.34 -4.97 1.27
CA ILE A 77 14.00 -4.34 0.14
C ILE A 77 15.13 -5.27 -0.31
N VAL A 78 15.07 -5.74 -1.57
CA VAL A 78 16.10 -6.60 -2.16
C VAL A 78 17.36 -5.80 -2.45
N ARG A 79 17.19 -4.60 -3.00
CA ARG A 79 18.29 -3.72 -3.38
C ARG A 79 17.85 -2.26 -3.39
N ILE A 80 18.71 -1.38 -2.90
CA ILE A 80 18.59 0.06 -3.13
C ILE A 80 19.26 0.37 -4.48
N VAL A 81 18.50 0.94 -5.41
CA VAL A 81 18.98 1.33 -6.74
C VAL A 81 19.58 2.73 -6.69
N ALA A 82 18.86 3.68 -6.09
CA ALA A 82 19.27 5.05 -5.91
C ALA A 82 18.66 5.66 -4.65
N ARG A 83 19.34 6.65 -4.08
CA ARG A 83 18.77 7.59 -3.10
C ARG A 83 18.66 8.93 -3.81
N HIS A 84 17.51 9.58 -3.70
CA HIS A 84 17.19 10.80 -4.44
C HIS A 84 17.30 10.61 -5.96
N PRO A 85 16.51 9.67 -6.55
CA PRO A 85 16.53 9.44 -7.99
C PRO A 85 16.13 10.70 -8.76
N ASP A 86 16.84 10.97 -9.86
CA ASP A 86 16.48 12.03 -10.80
C ASP A 86 15.31 11.60 -11.70
N GLU A 87 14.79 12.54 -12.48
CA GLU A 87 13.67 12.30 -13.39
C GLU A 87 13.96 11.18 -14.41
N ALA A 88 15.20 11.10 -14.90
CA ALA A 88 15.61 10.07 -15.85
C ALA A 88 15.57 8.66 -15.22
N ALA A 89 16.01 8.52 -13.97
CA ALA A 89 15.90 7.27 -13.23
C ALA A 89 14.44 6.88 -12.96
N LEU A 90 13.57 7.84 -12.66
CA LEU A 90 12.14 7.60 -12.45
C LEU A 90 11.43 7.19 -13.75
N ALA A 91 11.70 7.88 -14.86
CA ALA A 91 11.17 7.53 -16.18
C ALA A 91 11.62 6.13 -16.60
N GLY A 92 12.92 5.83 -16.45
CA GLY A 92 13.51 4.53 -16.74
C GLY A 92 13.04 3.37 -15.86
N THR A 93 12.23 3.64 -14.84
CA THR A 93 11.62 2.65 -13.93
C THR A 93 10.09 2.67 -13.91
N GLY A 94 9.46 3.50 -14.75
CA GLY A 94 8.00 3.67 -14.79
C GLY A 94 7.43 4.36 -13.55
N LEU A 95 8.28 5.02 -12.74
CA LEU A 95 7.89 5.73 -11.52
C LEU A 95 7.62 7.22 -11.76
N GLU A 96 7.87 7.72 -12.97
CA GLU A 96 7.31 9.01 -13.43
C GLU A 96 5.77 8.96 -13.49
N HIS A 97 5.22 7.80 -13.85
CA HIS A 97 3.79 7.50 -13.89
C HIS A 97 3.51 6.15 -13.23
N PRO A 98 3.52 6.08 -11.88
CA PRO A 98 3.39 4.81 -11.16
C PRO A 98 2.06 4.11 -11.47
N THR A 99 2.13 2.80 -11.70
CA THR A 99 0.96 1.95 -12.01
C THR A 99 0.12 1.67 -10.76
N THR A 100 0.78 1.62 -9.61
CA THR A 100 0.16 1.45 -8.30
C THR A 100 0.77 2.40 -7.27
N ILE A 101 -0.08 3.04 -6.46
CA ILE A 101 0.31 3.89 -5.34
C ILE A 101 -0.37 3.38 -4.07
N LEU A 102 0.41 3.13 -3.04
CA LEU A 102 -0.03 2.82 -1.69
C LEU A 102 0.04 4.08 -0.83
N MET A 103 -1.05 4.42 -0.17
CA MET A 103 -1.13 5.48 0.82
C MET A 103 -1.56 4.87 2.16
N LEU A 104 -0.74 5.07 3.18
CA LEU A 104 -0.94 4.53 4.52
C LEU A 104 -1.38 5.67 5.45
N TYR A 105 -2.47 5.49 6.19
CA TYR A 105 -2.97 6.50 7.13
C TYR A 105 -3.04 5.93 8.55
N GLY A 106 -2.76 6.78 9.54
CA GLY A 106 -3.04 6.47 10.94
C GLY A 106 -4.52 6.69 11.28
N ARG A 107 -4.93 6.30 12.49
CA ARG A 107 -6.32 6.34 12.94
C ARG A 107 -6.97 7.73 12.87
N ASP A 108 -6.19 8.77 13.14
CA ASP A 108 -6.67 10.15 13.28
C ASP A 108 -5.80 11.14 12.49
N THR A 109 -5.27 10.71 11.35
CA THR A 109 -4.35 11.53 10.53
C THR A 109 -5.06 12.14 9.34
N ALA A 110 -4.89 13.46 9.14
CA ALA A 110 -5.47 14.19 8.00
C ALA A 110 -4.82 13.86 6.64
N GLY A 111 -3.64 13.22 6.64
CA GLY A 111 -2.92 12.84 5.44
C GLY A 111 -2.12 11.54 5.63
N PRO A 112 -1.56 11.00 4.55
CA PRO A 112 -0.84 9.74 4.60
C PRO A 112 0.45 9.87 5.43
N VAL A 113 0.67 8.90 6.31
CA VAL A 113 1.92 8.72 7.07
C VAL A 113 2.96 7.89 6.31
N GLY A 114 2.54 7.21 5.25
CA GLY A 114 3.36 6.36 4.39
C GLY A 114 2.91 6.49 2.93
N ARG A 115 3.84 6.56 1.98
CA ARG A 115 3.53 6.54 0.55
C ARG A 115 4.58 5.73 -0.20
N VAL A 116 4.10 4.74 -0.92
CA VAL A 116 4.92 3.80 -1.69
C VAL A 116 4.37 3.74 -3.10
N GLU A 117 5.22 3.94 -4.09
CA GLU A 117 4.85 3.96 -5.50
C GLU A 117 5.53 2.82 -6.21
N LEU A 118 4.78 2.12 -7.07
CA LEU A 118 5.27 0.98 -7.83
C LEU A 118 5.23 1.35 -9.33
N GLY A 119 6.34 1.12 -10.01
CA GLY A 119 6.51 1.41 -11.43
C GLY A 119 6.66 0.15 -12.27
N ASN A 120 6.36 0.28 -13.57
CA ASN A 120 6.50 -0.77 -14.56
C ASN A 120 7.19 -0.20 -15.82
N THR A 121 8.20 -0.91 -16.35
CA THR A 121 8.92 -0.50 -17.57
C THR A 121 8.55 -1.30 -18.83
N ALA A 122 7.84 -2.44 -18.73
CA ALA A 122 7.26 -3.18 -19.86
C ALA A 122 6.44 -4.40 -19.38
N ALA A 123 5.43 -4.77 -20.17
CA ALA A 123 4.24 -5.61 -19.85
C ALA A 123 4.44 -6.97 -19.15
N ASP A 124 5.65 -7.53 -19.08
CA ASP A 124 5.90 -8.88 -18.54
C ASP A 124 6.85 -8.90 -17.33
N SER A 125 7.26 -7.74 -16.80
CA SER A 125 7.99 -7.70 -15.53
C SER A 125 7.02 -7.38 -14.39
N PRO A 126 6.89 -8.24 -13.36
CA PRO A 126 6.13 -7.88 -12.16
C PRO A 126 6.70 -6.58 -11.59
N ASP A 127 5.86 -5.69 -11.07
CA ASP A 127 6.28 -4.38 -10.54
C ASP A 127 7.43 -4.55 -9.51
N ARG A 128 8.67 -4.31 -9.94
CA ARG A 128 9.86 -4.49 -9.08
C ARG A 128 10.37 -3.19 -8.52
N TYR A 129 10.25 -2.11 -9.29
CA TYR A 129 10.76 -0.82 -8.91
C TYR A 129 9.75 -0.12 -8.03
N VAL A 130 10.25 0.30 -6.87
CA VAL A 130 9.46 0.98 -5.86
C VAL A 130 10.13 2.28 -5.48
N ARG A 131 9.36 3.36 -5.40
CA ARG A 131 9.77 4.58 -4.72
C ARG A 131 9.11 4.64 -3.34
N ILE A 132 9.94 4.68 -2.31
CA ILE A 132 9.49 4.96 -0.93
C ILE A 132 9.65 6.46 -0.71
N GLN A 133 8.54 7.19 -0.66
CA GLN A 133 8.55 8.65 -0.63
C GLN A 133 9.17 9.21 0.66
N GLN A 134 9.02 8.52 1.79
CA GLN A 134 9.54 8.95 3.08
C GLN A 134 11.08 9.05 3.11
N SER A 135 11.75 8.09 2.46
CA SER A 135 13.21 8.05 2.38
C SER A 135 13.76 8.53 1.03
N ASP A 136 12.87 8.92 0.12
CA ASP A 136 13.14 9.23 -1.28
C ASP A 136 14.07 8.22 -1.95
N ALA A 137 13.79 6.93 -1.72
CA ALA A 137 14.62 5.83 -2.18
C ALA A 137 13.94 5.09 -3.32
N LEU A 138 14.70 4.85 -4.39
CA LEU A 138 14.34 3.93 -5.47
C LEU A 138 14.92 2.55 -5.14
N VAL A 139 14.06 1.55 -5.05
CA VAL A 139 14.42 0.21 -4.60
C VAL A 139 13.84 -0.87 -5.49
N ILE A 140 14.36 -2.08 -5.35
CA ILE A 140 13.81 -3.31 -5.91
C ILE A 140 13.23 -4.13 -4.76
N VAL A 141 12.05 -4.70 -4.98
CA VAL A 141 11.37 -5.61 -4.04
C VAL A 141 11.07 -6.97 -4.68
N PRO A 142 10.73 -8.00 -3.87
CA PRO A 142 10.35 -9.32 -4.39
C PRO A 142 9.02 -9.27 -5.15
N ASP A 143 8.81 -10.23 -6.06
CA ASP A 143 7.58 -10.38 -6.84
C ASP A 143 6.34 -10.63 -5.95
N ASP A 144 6.56 -11.10 -4.72
CA ASP A 144 5.56 -11.25 -3.66
C ASP A 144 4.80 -9.93 -3.39
N ALA A 145 5.40 -8.76 -3.61
CA ALA A 145 4.72 -7.47 -3.49
C ALA A 145 3.51 -7.36 -4.43
N ALA A 146 3.74 -7.63 -5.72
CA ALA A 146 2.69 -7.61 -6.73
C ALA A 146 1.62 -8.67 -6.44
N ARG A 147 2.03 -9.85 -5.93
CA ARG A 147 1.10 -10.92 -5.55
C ARG A 147 0.16 -10.50 -4.42
N HIS A 148 0.69 -9.95 -3.32
CA HIS A 148 -0.13 -9.48 -2.19
C HIS A 148 -1.09 -8.37 -2.63
N LEU A 149 -0.62 -7.42 -3.45
CA LEU A 149 -1.46 -6.35 -4.00
C LEU A 149 -2.55 -6.86 -4.95
N ALA A 150 -2.29 -7.91 -5.73
CA ALA A 150 -3.30 -8.56 -6.56
C ALA A 150 -4.38 -9.24 -5.71
N ILE A 151 -4.00 -9.97 -4.66
CA ILE A 151 -4.96 -10.64 -3.77
C ILE A 151 -5.81 -9.62 -3.03
N LEU A 152 -5.22 -8.55 -2.50
CA LEU A 152 -5.98 -7.44 -1.87
C LEU A 152 -7.03 -6.87 -2.84
N ARG A 153 -6.66 -6.57 -4.09
CA ARG A 153 -7.61 -6.08 -5.10
C ARG A 153 -8.73 -7.08 -5.39
N GLN A 154 -8.44 -8.38 -5.40
CA GLN A 154 -9.46 -9.42 -5.55
C GLN A 154 -10.42 -9.47 -4.34
N LEU A 155 -9.88 -9.36 -3.11
CA LEU A 155 -10.68 -9.31 -1.88
C LEU A 155 -11.60 -8.08 -1.86
N ALA A 156 -11.14 -6.93 -2.38
CA ALA A 156 -11.96 -5.74 -2.52
C ALA A 156 -13.11 -5.89 -3.55
N GLY A 157 -12.94 -6.74 -4.57
CA GLY A 157 -13.97 -7.08 -5.55
C GLY A 157 -14.99 -8.12 -5.06
N THR A 158 -14.77 -8.73 -3.89
CA THR A 158 -15.69 -9.71 -3.31
C THR A 158 -16.73 -8.97 -2.45
N PRO A 159 -18.03 -9.11 -2.72
CA PRO A 159 -19.05 -8.51 -1.88
C PRO A 159 -18.96 -9.10 -0.46
N SER A 160 -18.96 -8.21 0.55
CA SER A 160 -19.03 -8.55 1.97
C SER A 160 -20.43 -8.97 2.38
#